data_AF-A0A1E7LDL6-F1
#
_entry.id   AF-A0A1E7LDL6-F1
#
_cell.length_a   1.000
_cell.length_b   1.000
_cell.length_c   1.000
_cell.angle_alpha   90.00
_cell.angle_beta   90.00
_cell.angle_gamma   90.00
#
_symmetry.space_group_name_H-M   'P 1'
#
loop_
_entity.id
_entity.type
_entity.pdbx_description
1 polymer ?
#
loop_
_entity_poly.entity_id
_entity_poly.type
_entity_poly.pdbx_seq_one_letter_code
_entity_poly.pdbx_strand_id
1 'polypeptide(L)' 'MSGPGPFDPPGGADGDSRAPTHRVLRNREGELSLWPLFAPPPEGWEVHAGPATYGRCVELLEASAGRPAPG' A
#
# COMPACT_ATOMS: atom_id res chain seq x y z
N MET A 1 -7.57 0.71 -22.32
CA MET A 1 -8.02 0.12 -21.05
C MET A 1 -6.76 -0.32 -20.33
N SER A 2 -6.21 0.50 -19.42
CA SER A 2 -5.15 0.00 -18.56
C SER A 2 -5.80 -0.99 -17.60
N GLY A 3 -5.53 -2.28 -17.78
CA GLY A 3 -5.89 -3.28 -16.77
C GLY A 3 -5.21 -2.95 -15.44
N PRO A 4 -5.61 -3.60 -14.34
CA PRO A 4 -4.94 -3.42 -13.06
C PRO A 4 -3.44 -3.63 -13.27
N GLY A 5 -2.65 -2.64 -12.86
CA GLY A 5 -1.21 -2.76 -12.84
C GLY A 5 -0.79 -3.94 -11.96
N PRO A 6 0.45 -4.42 -12.07
CA PRO A 6 0.94 -5.54 -11.26
C PRO A 6 0.89 -5.24 -9.75
N PHE A 7 0.76 -3.96 -9.38
CA PHE A 7 0.65 -3.48 -8.00
C PHE A 7 -0.79 -3.14 -7.57
N ASP A 8 -1.76 -3.27 -8.47
CA ASP A 8 -3.17 -3.11 -8.11
C ASP A 8 -3.71 -4.39 -7.48
N PRO A 9 -4.64 -4.27 -6.52
CA PRO A 9 -5.26 -5.43 -5.92
C PRO A 9 -6.10 -6.19 -6.96
N PRO A 10 -6.27 -7.52 -6.78
CA PRO A 10 -7.16 -8.29 -7.61
C PRO A 10 -8.59 -7.72 -7.51
N GLY A 11 -9.13 -7.24 -8.63
CA GLY A 11 -10.42 -6.55 -8.70
C GLY A 11 -10.34 -5.03 -8.93
N GLY A 12 -9.14 -4.44 -9.00
CA GLY A 12 -8.94 -2.99 -9.18
C GLY A 12 -9.06 -2.21 -7.85
N ALA A 13 -8.94 -0.88 -7.90
CA ALA A 13 -8.95 -0.02 -6.69
C ALA A 13 -10.19 -0.18 -5.80
N ASP A 14 -11.31 -0.65 -6.36
CA ASP A 14 -12.56 -0.98 -5.65
C ASP A 14 -12.56 -2.39 -5.03
N GLY A 15 -11.45 -3.12 -5.09
CA GLY A 15 -11.37 -4.54 -4.76
C GLY A 15 -11.69 -4.84 -3.29
N ASP A 16 -12.86 -5.42 -3.05
CA ASP A 16 -13.38 -5.98 -1.78
C ASP A 16 -12.59 -7.22 -1.30
N SER A 17 -11.26 -7.23 -1.47
CA SER A 17 -10.45 -8.29 -0.90
C SER A 17 -10.38 -8.12 0.61
N ARG A 18 -11.22 -8.89 1.31
CA ARG A 18 -11.12 -9.12 2.76
C ARG A 18 -9.84 -9.84 3.19
N ALA A 19 -9.11 -10.44 2.24
CA ALA A 19 -7.84 -11.07 2.49
C ALA A 19 -6.68 -10.07 2.44
N PRO A 20 -5.62 -10.27 3.24
CA PRO A 20 -4.43 -9.45 3.16
C PRO A 20 -3.70 -9.68 1.83
N THR A 21 -3.46 -8.60 1.09
CA THR A 21 -2.82 -8.63 -0.25
C THR A 21 -1.62 -7.71 -0.34
N HIS A 22 -1.50 -6.74 0.58
CA HIS A 22 -0.50 -5.68 0.55
C HIS A 22 0.16 -5.48 1.92
N ARG A 23 1.25 -4.71 1.92
CA ARG A 23 1.95 -4.19 3.09
C ARG A 23 2.43 -2.77 2.80
N VAL A 24 2.71 -2.03 3.87
CA VAL A 24 3.33 -0.71 3.77
C VAL A 24 4.81 -0.85 4.08
N LEU A 25 5.63 -0.39 3.14
CA LEU A 25 7.07 -0.29 3.32
C LEU A 25 7.45 1.12 3.72
N ARG A 26 8.56 1.28 4.45
CA ARG A 26 9.17 2.56 4.78
C ARG A 26 10.63 2.55 4.34
N ASN A 27 11.06 3.62 3.69
CA ASN A 27 12.47 3.81 3.34
C ASN A 27 13.23 4.57 4.44
N ARG A 28 14.54 4.72 4.25
CA ARG A 28 15.44 5.45 5.18
C ARG A 28 15.11 6.94 5.30
N GLU A 29 14.48 7.53 4.28
CA GLU A 29 14.07 8.93 4.28
C GLU A 29 12.73 9.15 5.01
N GLY A 30 12.05 8.06 5.38
CA GLY A 30 10.79 8.09 6.10
C GLY A 30 9.55 8.08 5.22
N GLU A 31 9.72 7.94 3.90
CA GLU A 31 8.61 7.81 2.96
C GLU A 31 7.97 6.43 3.07
N LEU A 32 6.66 6.39 2.87
CA LEU A 32 5.89 5.15 2.86
C LEU A 32 5.50 4.77 1.44
N SER A 33 5.53 3.46 1.14
CA SER A 33 5.13 2.92 -0.16
C SER A 33 4.22 1.72 0.02
N LEU A 34 3.18 1.65 -0.80
CA LEU A 34 2.32 0.48 -0.88
C LEU A 34 3.02 -0.62 -1.68
N TRP A 35 3.08 -1.83 -1.12
CA TRP A 35 3.75 -2.94 -1.78
C TRP A 35 2.96 -4.25 -1.68
N PRO A 36 2.82 -5.02 -2.78
CA PRO A 36 2.09 -6.27 -2.78
C PRO A 36 2.89 -7.38 -2.09
N LEU A 37 2.18 -8.36 -1.53
CA LEU A 37 2.82 -9.44 -0.77
C LEU A 37 3.59 -10.44 -1.63
N PHE A 38 3.19 -10.61 -2.90
CA PHE A 38 3.83 -11.57 -3.81
C PHE A 38 5.26 -11.18 -4.21
N ALA A 39 5.58 -9.88 -4.19
CA ALA A 39 6.89 -9.37 -4.53
C ALA A 39 7.73 -9.21 -3.27
N PRO A 40 9.03 -9.54 -3.25
CA PRO A 40 9.92 -9.18 -2.15
C PRO A 40 10.08 -7.66 -2.03
N PRO A 41 10.35 -7.10 -0.83
CA PRO A 41 10.68 -5.68 -0.70
C PRO A 41 11.99 -5.37 -1.44
N PRO A 42 12.10 -4.20 -2.09
CA PRO A 42 13.37 -3.74 -2.62
C PRO A 42 14.37 -3.42 -1.49
N GLU A 43 15.66 -3.42 -1.82
CA GLU A 43 16.72 -3.07 -0.86
C GLU A 43 16.52 -1.65 -0.31
N GLY A 44 16.76 -1.47 0.99
CA GLY A 44 16.61 -0.17 1.66
C GLY A 44 15.17 0.18 2.05
N TRP A 45 14.20 -0.69 1.75
CA TRP A 45 12.82 -0.59 2.21
C TRP A 45 12.51 -1.66 3.24
N GLU A 46 11.92 -1.24 4.36
CA GLU A 46 11.58 -2.12 5.48
C GLU A 46 10.07 -2.22 5.65
N VAL A 47 9.57 -3.36 6.14
CA VAL A 47 8.15 -3.55 6.40
C VAL A 47 7.75 -2.71 7.60
N HIS A 48 6.95 -1.67 7.36
CA HIS A 48 6.44 -0.78 8.40
C HIS A 48 5.10 -1.27 8.97
N ALA A 49 4.21 -1.75 8.09
CA ALA A 49 2.90 -2.25 8.48
C ALA A 49 2.37 -3.33 7.53
N GLY A 50 1.44 -4.15 8.02
CA GLY A 50 0.89 -5.30 7.31
C GLY A 50 1.66 -6.60 7.59
N PRO A 51 1.33 -7.71 6.90
CA PRO A 51 0.38 -7.81 5.78
C PRO A 51 -1.06 -7.44 6.16
N ALA A 52 -1.76 -6.69 5.29
CA ALA A 52 -3.14 -6.25 5.48
C ALA A 52 -3.90 -6.14 4.15
N THR A 53 -5.19 -5.83 4.20
CA THR A 53 -5.99 -5.55 2.98
C THR A 53 -5.47 -4.27 2.30
N TYR A 54 -5.74 -4.14 1.00
CA TYR A 54 -5.35 -2.95 0.23
C TYR A 54 -5.88 -1.66 0.87
N GLY A 55 -7.19 -1.61 1.16
CA GLY A 55 -7.82 -0.45 1.81
C GLY A 55 -7.17 -0.08 3.14
N ARG A 56 -6.83 -1.07 3.99
CA ARG A 56 -6.15 -0.79 5.26
C ARG A 56 -4.76 -0.21 5.08
N CYS A 57 -4.02 -0.65 4.06
CA CYS A 57 -2.71 -0.10 3.76
C CYS A 57 -2.80 1.33 3.20
N VAL A 58 -3.82 1.61 2.37
CA VAL A 58 -4.11 2.98 1.88
C VAL A 58 -4.47 3.90 3.05
N GLU A 59 -5.33 3.48 3.98
CA GLU A 59 -5.65 4.26 5.19
C GLU A 59 -4.40 4.63 6.00
N LEU A 60 -3.44 3.70 6.13
CA LEU A 60 -2.17 3.96 6.82
C LEU A 60 -1.30 4.99 6.09
N LEU A 61 -1.27 4.93 4.75
CA LEU A 61 -0.56 5.89 3.92
C LEU A 61 -1.17 7.29 4.05
N GLU A 62 -2.49 7.40 3.92
CA GLU A 62 -3.23 8.66 4.08
C GLU A 62 -3.08 9.27 5.48
N ALA A 63 -3.10 8.43 6.52
CA ALA A 63 -2.88 8.86 7.90
C ALA A 63 -1.45 9.40 8.12
N SER A 64 -0.45 8.81 7.46
CA SER A 64 0.95 9.23 7.57
C SER A 64 1.29 10.43 6.69
N ALA A 65 0.66 10.58 5.53
CA ALA A 65 0.85 11.71 4.63
C ALA A 65 0.35 13.03 5.24
N GLY A 66 -0.45 12.95 6.31
CA GLY A 66 -1.01 14.10 6.98
C GLY A 66 -2.07 14.75 6.10
N ARG A 67 -3.34 14.37 6.31
CA ARG A 67 -4.58 14.99 5.82
C ARG A 67 -4.40 16.18 4.85
N PRO A 68 -4.95 16.17 3.60
CA PRO A 68 -5.07 17.42 2.85
C PRO A 68 -5.90 18.40 3.69
N ALA A 69 -5.32 19.56 4.04
CA ALA A 69 -6.05 20.60 4.76
C ALA A 69 -7.38 20.86 4.04
N PRO A 70 -8.54 20.88 4.74
CA PRO A 70 -9.76 21.36 4.10
C PRO A 70 -9.50 22.80 3.64
N GLY A 71 -9.68 23.05 2.35
CA GLY A 71 -9.66 24.39 1.77
C GLY A 71 -10.88 25.21 2.19
#